data_AF-A0A161XM18-F1
#
_entry.id   AF-A0A161XM18-F1
#
_cell.length_a   1.000
_cell.length_b   1.000
_cell.length_c   1.000
_cell.angle_alpha   90.00
_cell.angle_beta   90.00
_cell.angle_gamma   90.00
#
_symmetry.space_group_name_H-M   'P 1'
#
loop_
_entity.id
_entity.type
_entity.pdbx_description
1 polymer ?
#
loop_
_entity_poly.entity_id
_entity_poly.type
_entity_poly.pdbx_seq_one_letter_code
_entity_poly.pdbx_strand_id
1 'polypeptide(L)'
;MQSPTRLFHLHFNTPDVNHAEAELDAHGLPPYRRFGQVDGEFHALDAADPIPDDFRLRLQNAQRGYVNVTIAPGRKPHFDHLGLCTTSFDEICDRAVEADWSVRDRDGRRTFVMTPWGFRVELHPDGSDVETDLGPWDDTRFERVELTVPDADADEQFRRVFGDVPGLTFREGDEVRVPGFELGGAAFPGGKTVETASFL
;
A
#
# COMPACT_ATOMS: atom_id res chain seq x y z
N MET A 1 1.76 -8.03 22.21
CA MET A 1 2.13 -8.91 21.08
C MET A 1 1.66 -8.20 19.84
N GLN A 2 2.54 -7.98 18.86
CA GLN A 2 2.14 -7.39 17.58
C GLN A 2 1.27 -8.40 16.82
N SER A 3 0.35 -7.91 15.98
CA SER A 3 -0.50 -8.76 15.15
C SER A 3 0.34 -9.59 14.17
N PRO A 4 -0.03 -10.84 13.87
CA PRO A 4 0.69 -11.69 12.92
C PRO A 4 0.72 -11.14 11.49
N THR A 5 -0.21 -10.24 11.15
CA THR A 5 -0.28 -9.56 9.86
C THR A 5 -0.45 -8.06 10.07
N ARG A 6 0.32 -7.26 9.32
CA ARG A 6 0.41 -5.81 9.44
C ARG A 6 0.28 -5.14 8.07
N LEU A 7 -0.62 -4.16 7.98
CA LEU A 7 -0.78 -3.31 6.80
C LEU A 7 0.31 -2.24 6.77
N PHE A 8 1.03 -2.16 5.65
CA PHE A 8 2.13 -1.18 5.50
C PHE A 8 2.02 -0.33 4.23
N HIS A 9 1.21 -0.76 3.25
CA HIS A 9 1.24 -0.16 1.93
C HIS A 9 -0.14 0.08 1.32
N LEU A 10 -0.28 1.22 0.64
CA LEU A 10 -1.38 1.53 -0.28
C LEU A 10 -0.82 2.05 -1.60
N HIS A 11 -1.30 1.53 -2.72
CA HIS A 11 -0.88 1.93 -4.06
C HIS A 11 -2.05 2.55 -4.82
N PHE A 12 -1.83 3.74 -5.34
CA PHE A 12 -2.80 4.46 -6.17
C PHE A 12 -2.22 4.90 -7.51
N ASN A 13 -3.10 5.03 -8.49
CA ASN A 13 -2.82 5.73 -9.74
C ASN A 13 -3.59 7.05 -9.76
N THR A 14 -2.98 8.09 -10.31
CA THR A 14 -3.61 9.43 -10.48
C THR A 14 -3.10 10.11 -11.76
N PRO A 15 -3.92 10.97 -12.40
CA PRO A 15 -3.44 11.86 -13.46
C PRO A 15 -2.45 12.94 -12.97
N ASP A 16 -2.45 13.30 -11.68
CA ASP A 16 -1.61 14.38 -11.15
C ASP A 16 -0.75 13.91 -9.96
N VAL A 17 0.38 13.29 -10.28
CA VAL A 17 1.29 12.73 -9.26
C VAL A 17 1.95 13.82 -8.41
N ASN A 18 2.16 15.02 -8.97
CA ASN A 18 2.79 16.13 -8.25
C ASN A 18 1.84 16.71 -7.21
N HIS A 19 0.55 16.87 -7.55
CA HIS A 19 -0.48 17.23 -6.58
C HIS A 19 -0.56 16.19 -5.45
N ALA A 20 -0.62 14.91 -5.81
CA ALA A 20 -0.69 13.84 -4.83
C ALA A 20 0.51 13.83 -3.87
N GLU A 21 1.72 14.08 -4.38
CA GLU A 21 2.93 14.21 -3.57
C GLU A 21 2.80 15.32 -2.52
N ALA A 22 2.41 16.52 -2.96
CA ALA A 22 2.33 17.69 -2.11
C ALA A 22 1.28 17.53 -1.01
N GLU A 23 0.13 16.92 -1.34
CA GLU A 23 -0.91 16.63 -0.36
C GLU A 23 -0.45 15.58 0.67
N LEU A 24 0.17 14.48 0.22
CA LEU A 24 0.71 13.46 1.14
C LEU A 24 1.76 14.06 2.09
N ASP A 25 2.66 14.91 1.58
CA ASP A 25 3.66 15.61 2.39
C ASP A 25 2.99 16.56 3.41
N ALA A 26 1.98 17.32 2.99
CA ALA A 26 1.19 18.17 3.89
C ALA A 26 0.45 17.38 4.98
N HIS A 27 0.13 16.11 4.73
CA HIS A 27 -0.41 15.17 5.69
C HIS A 27 0.65 14.49 6.57
N GLY A 28 1.93 14.78 6.35
CA GLY A 28 3.06 14.26 7.14
C GLY A 28 3.66 12.96 6.59
N LEU A 29 3.32 12.58 5.36
CA LEU A 29 3.95 11.49 4.63
C LEU A 29 4.90 12.09 3.58
N PRO A 30 6.16 12.36 3.93
CA PRO A 30 7.08 13.03 3.02
C PRO A 30 7.45 12.13 1.83
N PRO A 31 7.86 12.73 0.70
CA PRO A 31 8.45 11.99 -0.40
C PRO A 31 9.65 11.18 0.09
N TYR A 32 9.73 9.93 -0.34
CA TYR A 32 10.79 9.00 0.04
C TYR A 32 11.69 8.66 -1.14
N ARG A 33 11.10 8.13 -2.21
CA ARG A 33 11.85 7.64 -3.37
C ARG A 33 11.00 7.68 -4.63
N ARG A 34 11.64 8.02 -5.76
CA ARG A 34 11.05 8.02 -7.10
C ARG A 34 11.67 6.90 -7.92
N PHE A 35 10.84 6.21 -8.68
CA PHE A 35 11.25 5.10 -9.52
C PHE A 35 10.83 5.40 -10.95
N GLY A 36 11.77 5.30 -11.87
CA GLY A 36 11.53 5.69 -13.24
C GLY A 36 12.61 5.22 -14.17
N GLN A 37 12.67 5.85 -15.34
CA GLN A 37 13.66 5.55 -16.36
C GLN A 37 14.39 6.80 -16.84
N VAL A 38 15.68 6.64 -17.11
CA VAL A 38 16.57 7.61 -17.77
C VAL A 38 17.22 6.86 -18.92
N ASP A 39 17.13 7.37 -20.15
CA ASP A 39 17.65 6.70 -21.35
C ASP A 39 17.26 5.19 -21.50
N GLY A 40 16.11 4.80 -20.95
CA GLY A 40 15.60 3.42 -21.00
C GLY A 40 16.10 2.48 -19.89
N GLU A 41 17.04 2.92 -19.06
CA GLU A 41 17.50 2.20 -17.87
C GLU A 41 16.65 2.55 -16.64
N PHE A 42 16.51 1.61 -15.70
CA PHE A 42 15.73 1.84 -14.49
C PHE A 42 16.56 2.50 -13.40
N HIS A 43 16.02 3.57 -12.83
CA HIS A 43 16.64 4.30 -11.73
C HIS A 43 15.68 4.46 -10.56
N ALA A 44 16.25 4.40 -9.36
CA ALA A 44 15.64 4.85 -8.13
C ALA A 44 16.37 6.12 -7.68
N LEU A 45 15.62 7.18 -7.45
CA LEU A 45 16.12 8.47 -6.97
C LEU A 45 15.57 8.69 -5.57
N ASP A 46 16.41 9.00 -4.59
CA ASP A 46 15.94 9.40 -3.28
C ASP A 46 15.26 10.79 -3.38
N ALA A 47 14.41 11.14 -2.41
CA ALA A 47 13.57 12.33 -2.49
C ALA A 47 14.35 13.65 -2.73
N ALA A 48 15.57 13.74 -2.20
CA ALA A 48 16.44 14.90 -2.30
C ALA A 48 17.33 14.90 -3.55
N ASP A 49 17.38 13.79 -4.31
CA ASP A 49 18.21 13.71 -5.49
C ASP A 49 17.66 14.63 -6.60
N PRO A 50 18.54 15.28 -7.38
CA PRO A 50 18.11 16.01 -8.55
C PRO A 50 17.44 15.08 -9.55
N ILE A 51 16.30 15.50 -10.10
CA ILE A 51 15.57 14.74 -11.13
C ILE A 51 16.17 15.09 -12.50
N PRO A 52 16.70 14.12 -13.26
CA PRO A 52 17.16 14.34 -14.63
C PRO A 52 16.03 14.85 -15.54
N ASP A 53 16.35 15.72 -16.51
CA ASP A 53 15.37 16.32 -17.41
C ASP A 53 14.58 15.28 -18.24
N ASP A 54 15.19 14.15 -18.55
CA ASP A 54 14.59 13.05 -19.32
C ASP A 54 13.97 11.95 -18.43
N PHE A 55 13.95 12.13 -17.12
CA PHE A 55 13.43 11.15 -16.17
C PHE A 55 11.93 10.89 -16.41
N ARG A 56 11.61 9.64 -16.73
CA ARG A 56 10.23 9.18 -16.91
C ARG A 56 9.77 8.47 -15.66
N LEU A 57 9.00 9.17 -14.83
CA LEU A 57 8.42 8.63 -13.62
C LEU A 57 7.54 7.41 -13.93
N ARG A 58 7.75 6.32 -13.19
CA ARG A 58 6.86 5.16 -13.15
C ARG A 58 6.01 5.12 -11.90
N LEU A 59 6.60 5.45 -10.76
CA LEU A 59 5.91 5.58 -9.49
C LEU A 59 6.81 6.31 -8.50
N GLN A 60 6.23 6.78 -7.41
CA GLN A 60 6.95 7.33 -6.28
C GLN A 60 6.29 6.95 -4.97
N ASN A 61 7.08 6.96 -3.91
CA ASN A 61 6.64 6.59 -2.58
C ASN A 61 6.65 7.83 -1.69
N ALA A 62 5.58 8.02 -0.92
CA ALA A 62 5.58 8.78 0.31
C ALA A 62 5.73 7.80 1.48
N GLN A 63 6.61 8.07 2.44
CA GLN A 63 6.89 7.12 3.52
C GLN A 63 7.20 7.82 4.85
N ARG A 64 6.63 7.29 5.94
CA ARG A 64 7.03 7.59 7.32
C ARG A 64 6.74 6.38 8.20
N GLY A 65 7.67 6.04 9.08
CA GLY A 65 7.54 4.84 9.91
C GLY A 65 7.22 3.62 9.05
N TYR A 66 6.21 2.87 9.45
CA TYR A 66 5.74 1.66 8.78
C TYR A 66 4.67 1.93 7.71
N VAL A 67 4.43 3.19 7.35
CA VAL A 67 3.48 3.58 6.30
C VAL A 67 4.23 3.94 5.03
N ASN A 68 3.85 3.30 3.93
CA ASN A 68 4.25 3.63 2.58
C ASN A 68 2.99 3.84 1.71
N VAL A 69 2.93 4.96 0.99
CA VAL A 69 1.89 5.22 0.00
C VAL A 69 2.57 5.41 -1.35
N THR A 70 2.29 4.52 -2.30
CA THR A 70 2.78 4.69 -3.67
C THR A 70 1.77 5.41 -4.53
N ILE A 71 2.27 6.39 -5.28
CA ILE A 71 1.54 7.09 -6.33
C ILE A 71 2.21 6.79 -7.67
N ALA A 72 1.43 6.28 -8.62
CA ALA A 72 1.85 6.03 -9.99
C ALA A 72 1.06 6.88 -10.99
N PRO A 73 1.64 7.27 -12.14
CA PRO A 73 0.87 7.91 -13.20
C PRO A 73 -0.27 7.01 -13.69
N GLY A 74 -1.44 7.61 -13.90
CA GLY A 74 -2.63 6.94 -14.43
C GLY A 74 -3.52 7.90 -15.21
N ARG A 75 -4.47 7.36 -16.00
CA ARG A 75 -5.43 8.20 -16.73
C ARG A 75 -6.54 8.74 -15.82
N LYS A 76 -6.81 8.06 -14.72
CA LYS A 76 -7.87 8.36 -13.75
C LYS A 76 -7.40 7.90 -12.35
N PRO A 77 -7.94 8.52 -11.28
CA PRO A 77 -7.84 7.98 -9.93
C PRO A 77 -8.22 6.50 -9.87
N HIS A 78 -7.37 5.68 -9.24
CA HIS A 78 -7.62 4.26 -9.05
C HIS A 78 -6.82 3.71 -7.87
N PHE A 79 -7.43 2.86 -7.06
CA PHE A 79 -6.73 2.07 -6.05
C PHE A 79 -6.30 0.73 -6.67
N ASP A 80 -5.00 0.44 -6.67
CA ASP A 80 -4.45 -0.74 -7.33
C ASP A 80 -4.24 -1.92 -6.38
N HIS A 81 -3.55 -1.69 -5.26
CA HIS A 81 -3.30 -2.74 -4.27
C HIS A 81 -2.97 -2.18 -2.88
N LEU A 82 -3.08 -3.05 -1.88
CA LEU A 82 -2.49 -2.85 -0.56
C LEU A 82 -1.35 -3.82 -0.33
N GLY A 83 -0.49 -3.56 0.65
CA GLY A 83 0.60 -4.46 1.02
C GLY A 83 0.62 -4.85 2.50
N LEU A 84 0.90 -6.11 2.75
CA LEU A 84 0.93 -6.74 4.06
C LEU A 84 2.30 -7.37 4.36
N CYS A 85 2.79 -7.17 5.58
CA CYS A 85 3.88 -7.94 6.18
C CYS A 85 3.30 -8.94 7.17
N THR A 86 3.81 -10.16 7.20
CA THR A 86 3.23 -11.23 8.02
C THR A 86 4.24 -12.29 8.45
N THR A 87 4.01 -12.88 9.63
CA THR A 87 4.69 -14.11 10.05
C THR A 87 4.07 -15.37 9.43
N SER A 88 2.88 -15.27 8.84
CA SER A 88 2.08 -16.38 8.29
C SER A 88 2.10 -16.41 6.76
N PHE A 89 3.22 -16.03 6.15
CA PHE A 89 3.35 -15.83 4.71
C PHE A 89 2.93 -17.07 3.89
N ASP A 90 3.54 -18.23 4.17
CA ASP A 90 3.25 -19.47 3.43
C ASP A 90 1.82 -19.94 3.64
N GLU A 91 1.32 -19.83 4.86
CA GLU A 91 -0.04 -20.24 5.23
C GLU A 91 -1.09 -19.37 4.52
N ILE A 92 -0.84 -18.06 4.37
CA ILE A 92 -1.69 -17.15 3.60
C ILE A 92 -1.67 -17.54 2.12
N CYS A 93 -0.50 -17.84 1.56
CA CYS A 93 -0.38 -18.27 0.17
C CYS A 93 -1.15 -19.57 -0.09
N ASP A 94 -1.05 -20.54 0.81
CA ASP A 94 -1.75 -21.82 0.70
C ASP A 94 -3.28 -21.62 0.81
N ARG A 95 -3.74 -20.84 1.80
CA ARG A 95 -5.17 -20.49 1.93
C ARG A 95 -5.72 -19.73 0.72
N ALA A 96 -4.92 -18.87 0.10
CA ALA A 96 -5.32 -18.18 -1.13
C ALA A 96 -5.53 -19.17 -2.27
N VAL A 97 -4.61 -20.13 -2.46
CA VAL A 97 -4.76 -21.18 -3.47
C VAL A 97 -5.97 -22.07 -3.18
N GLU A 98 -6.20 -22.44 -1.92
CA GLU A 98 -7.39 -23.22 -1.50
C GLU A 98 -8.70 -22.46 -1.73
N ALA A 99 -8.67 -21.14 -1.71
CA ALA A 99 -9.81 -20.26 -2.04
C ALA A 99 -9.94 -19.99 -3.56
N ASP A 100 -9.21 -20.72 -4.40
CA ASP A 100 -9.12 -20.53 -5.86
C ASP A 100 -8.60 -19.14 -6.28
N TRP A 101 -7.82 -18.47 -5.42
CA TRP A 101 -7.18 -17.20 -5.74
C TRP A 101 -5.78 -17.43 -6.32
N SER A 102 -5.37 -16.57 -7.26
CA SER A 102 -4.06 -16.68 -7.89
C SER A 102 -2.99 -16.04 -7.02
N VAL A 103 -1.95 -16.80 -6.69
CA VAL A 103 -0.71 -16.28 -6.08
C VAL A 103 0.36 -16.17 -7.17
N ARG A 104 0.94 -14.98 -7.33
CA ARG A 104 1.99 -14.68 -8.32
C ARG A 104 3.31 -14.39 -7.63
N ASP A 105 4.39 -14.83 -8.26
CA ASP A 105 5.77 -14.56 -7.85
C ASP A 105 6.06 -14.97 -6.38
N ARG A 106 5.50 -16.11 -5.93
CA ARG A 106 5.67 -16.64 -4.56
C ARG A 106 7.13 -16.77 -4.13
N ASP A 107 8.00 -17.21 -5.05
CA ASP A 107 9.46 -17.34 -4.83
C ASP A 107 10.24 -16.11 -5.30
N GLY A 108 9.52 -15.06 -5.72
CA GLY A 108 10.06 -13.84 -6.29
C GLY A 108 10.31 -12.77 -5.23
N ARG A 109 10.64 -11.57 -5.72
CA ARG A 109 10.95 -10.43 -4.85
C ARG A 109 9.72 -9.74 -4.27
N ARG A 110 8.55 -9.93 -4.88
CA ARG A 110 7.25 -9.38 -4.46
C ARG A 110 6.16 -10.37 -4.82
N THR A 111 5.55 -10.97 -3.80
CA THR A 111 4.42 -11.89 -4.00
C THR A 111 3.14 -11.11 -4.09
N PHE A 112 2.27 -11.44 -5.04
CA PHE A 112 0.95 -10.84 -5.16
C PHE A 112 -0.15 -11.91 -5.09
N VAL A 113 -1.10 -11.70 -4.19
CA VAL A 113 -2.37 -12.45 -4.19
C VAL A 113 -3.40 -11.65 -4.98
N MET A 114 -3.95 -12.27 -6.02
CA MET A 114 -4.98 -11.69 -6.89
C MET A 114 -6.34 -11.92 -6.25
N THR A 115 -7.00 -10.84 -5.80
CA THR A 115 -8.32 -10.95 -5.16
C THR A 115 -9.43 -11.05 -6.22
N PRO A 116 -10.60 -11.64 -5.90
CA PRO A 116 -11.73 -11.72 -6.84
C PRO A 116 -12.37 -10.35 -7.11
N TRP A 117 -12.02 -9.33 -6.33
CA TRP A 117 -12.62 -7.99 -6.42
C TRP A 117 -11.85 -7.02 -7.32
N GLY A 118 -10.71 -7.43 -7.87
CA GLY A 118 -9.98 -6.65 -8.86
C GLY A 118 -8.80 -5.81 -8.31
N PHE A 119 -8.63 -5.71 -7.00
CA PHE A 119 -7.37 -5.23 -6.40
C PHE A 119 -6.45 -6.41 -6.05
N ARG A 120 -5.18 -6.12 -5.78
CA ARG A 120 -4.19 -7.13 -5.38
C ARG A 120 -3.76 -6.93 -3.93
N VAL A 121 -3.20 -7.97 -3.33
CA VAL A 121 -2.48 -7.87 -2.05
C VAL A 121 -1.02 -8.20 -2.30
N GLU A 122 -0.15 -7.21 -2.15
CA GLU A 122 1.29 -7.43 -2.05
C GLU A 122 1.59 -8.08 -0.69
N LEU A 123 2.25 -9.23 -0.67
CA LEU A 123 2.49 -9.99 0.54
C LEU A 123 4.00 -10.17 0.74
N HIS A 124 4.45 -9.91 1.96
CA HIS A 124 5.85 -10.09 2.36
C HIS A 124 5.94 -10.83 3.69
N PRO A 125 6.94 -11.72 3.85
CA PRO A 125 7.27 -12.23 5.16
C PRO A 125 7.89 -11.13 6.04
N ASP A 126 7.70 -11.24 7.34
CA ASP A 126 8.43 -10.44 8.31
C ASP A 126 9.96 -10.63 8.14
N GLY A 127 10.72 -9.55 8.26
CA GLY A 127 12.16 -9.50 8.03
C GLY A 127 12.57 -9.45 6.56
N SER A 128 11.62 -9.30 5.63
CA SER A 128 11.93 -9.09 4.21
C SER A 128 12.69 -7.78 3.96
N ASP A 129 13.34 -7.67 2.80
CA ASP A 129 13.97 -6.41 2.34
C ASP A 129 12.96 -5.26 2.33
N VAL A 130 11.70 -5.54 1.96
CA VAL A 130 10.64 -4.51 1.90
C VAL A 130 10.28 -4.04 3.30
N GLU A 131 10.11 -4.94 4.27
CA GLU A 131 9.85 -4.53 5.65
C GLU A 131 11.04 -3.78 6.25
N THR A 132 12.26 -4.22 5.95
CA THR A 132 13.49 -3.62 6.49
C THR A 132 13.73 -2.20 5.97
N ASP A 133 13.23 -1.87 4.78
CA ASP A 133 13.26 -0.51 4.20
C ASP A 133 12.21 0.43 4.86
N LEU A 134 11.27 -0.11 5.65
CA LEU A 134 10.31 0.68 6.41
C LEU A 134 10.94 1.20 7.72
N GLY A 135 10.39 2.30 8.22
CA GLY A 135 10.68 2.81 9.55
C GLY A 135 9.92 2.06 10.65
N PRO A 136 10.10 2.47 11.92
CA PRO A 136 9.48 1.81 13.07
C PRO A 136 7.95 1.87 13.05
N TRP A 137 7.29 0.76 13.40
CA TRP A 137 5.83 0.68 13.60
C TRP A 137 5.27 1.69 14.61
N ASP A 138 6.05 1.99 15.65
CA ASP A 138 5.63 2.92 16.71
C ASP A 138 5.74 4.39 16.28
N ASP A 139 6.50 4.71 15.22
CA ASP A 139 6.62 6.08 14.71
C ASP A 139 5.37 6.48 13.92
N THR A 140 5.04 5.71 12.88
CA THR A 140 3.84 5.91 12.07
C THR A 140 3.33 4.57 11.55
N ARG A 141 2.02 4.35 11.61
CA ARG A 141 1.30 3.17 11.11
C ARG A 141 -0.08 3.57 10.59
N PHE A 142 -0.68 2.71 9.79
CA PHE A 142 -2.11 2.81 9.51
C PHE A 142 -2.90 2.36 10.74
N GLU A 143 -3.57 3.31 11.39
CA GLU A 143 -4.48 3.01 12.51
C GLU A 143 -5.84 2.54 12.00
N ARG A 144 -6.29 3.13 10.88
CA ARG A 144 -7.52 2.73 10.18
C ARG A 144 -7.40 2.91 8.67
N VAL A 145 -7.87 1.96 7.90
CA VAL A 145 -8.07 2.05 6.45
C VAL A 145 -9.45 1.51 6.15
N GLU A 146 -10.26 2.30 5.45
CA GLU A 146 -11.55 1.85 4.93
C GLU A 146 -11.37 1.39 3.49
N LEU A 147 -11.69 0.13 3.21
CA LEU A 147 -11.69 -0.44 1.87
C LEU A 147 -13.15 -0.68 1.45
N THR A 148 -13.60 0.05 0.44
CA THR A 148 -14.88 -0.19 -0.21
C THR A 148 -14.72 -1.29 -1.25
N VAL A 149 -15.64 -2.26 -1.28
CA VAL A 149 -15.64 -3.40 -2.22
C VAL A 149 -17.09 -3.71 -2.65
N PRO A 150 -17.34 -4.05 -3.93
CA PRO A 150 -18.67 -4.44 -4.41
C PRO A 150 -19.04 -5.89 -4.10
N ASP A 151 -18.88 -6.28 -2.83
CA ASP A 151 -19.23 -7.60 -2.31
C ASP A 151 -19.43 -7.50 -0.78
N ALA A 152 -20.64 -7.80 -0.31
CA ALA A 152 -21.00 -7.75 1.11
C ALA A 152 -20.23 -8.80 1.95
N ASP A 153 -19.79 -9.89 1.34
CA ASP A 153 -19.06 -10.97 2.00
C ASP A 153 -17.53 -10.78 1.91
N ALA A 154 -17.06 -9.67 1.31
CA ALA A 154 -15.64 -9.44 1.05
C ALA A 154 -14.78 -9.49 2.31
N ASP A 155 -15.27 -8.90 3.41
CA ASP A 155 -14.58 -8.88 4.69
C ASP A 155 -14.31 -10.29 5.23
N GLU A 156 -15.35 -11.13 5.23
CA GLU A 156 -15.25 -12.50 5.73
C GLU A 156 -14.32 -13.34 4.84
N GLN A 157 -14.47 -13.25 3.53
CA GLN A 157 -13.62 -13.96 2.57
C GLN A 157 -12.16 -13.52 2.68
N PHE A 158 -11.91 -12.21 2.82
CA PHE A 158 -10.56 -11.66 3.03
C PHE A 158 -9.94 -12.21 4.31
N ARG A 159 -10.67 -12.17 5.44
CA ARG A 159 -10.16 -12.69 6.72
C ARG A 159 -9.88 -14.19 6.68
N ARG A 160 -10.66 -14.98 5.93
CA ARG A 160 -10.39 -16.43 5.76
C ARG A 160 -9.02 -16.68 5.12
N VAL A 161 -8.57 -15.82 4.21
CA VAL A 161 -7.27 -15.95 3.54
C VAL A 161 -6.15 -15.27 4.34
N PHE A 162 -6.31 -13.99 4.66
CA PHE A 162 -5.24 -13.15 5.23
C PHE A 162 -5.20 -13.14 6.76
N GLY A 163 -6.20 -13.71 7.42
CA GLY A 163 -6.39 -13.57 8.86
C GLY A 163 -6.89 -12.16 9.22
N ASP A 164 -6.76 -11.82 10.50
CA ASP A 164 -7.13 -10.50 10.98
C ASP A 164 -6.03 -9.49 10.66
N VAL A 165 -6.39 -8.36 10.05
CA VAL A 165 -5.47 -7.27 9.70
C VAL A 165 -5.92 -6.02 10.45
N PRO A 166 -5.28 -5.69 11.59
CA PRO A 166 -5.69 -4.56 12.41
C PRO A 166 -5.73 -3.26 11.61
N GLY A 167 -6.78 -2.47 11.86
CA GLY A 167 -7.00 -1.19 11.20
C GLY A 167 -7.63 -1.29 9.81
N LEU A 168 -7.57 -2.45 9.12
CA LEU A 168 -8.25 -2.62 7.84
C LEU A 168 -9.73 -2.96 8.08
N THR A 169 -10.61 -2.15 7.50
CA THR A 169 -12.06 -2.32 7.59
C THR A 169 -12.67 -2.35 6.20
N PHE A 170 -13.64 -3.23 6.01
CA PHE A 170 -14.35 -3.37 4.74
C PHE A 170 -15.72 -2.70 4.82
N ARG A 171 -16.15 -2.17 3.68
CA ARG A 171 -17.48 -1.62 3.49
C ARG A 171 -18.01 -2.01 2.10
N GLU A 172 -19.27 -2.39 2.04
CA GLU A 172 -19.95 -2.62 0.75
C GLU A 172 -20.15 -1.28 0.01
N GLY A 173 -19.88 -1.26 -1.29
CA GLY A 173 -20.17 -0.13 -2.17
C GLY A 173 -20.10 -0.52 -3.65
N ASP A 174 -20.16 0.46 -4.55
CA ASP A 174 -20.31 0.17 -5.98
C ASP A 174 -19.00 -0.19 -6.70
N GLU A 175 -17.85 0.19 -6.12
CA GLU A 175 -16.53 0.03 -6.74
C GLU A 175 -15.46 -0.19 -5.67
N VAL A 176 -14.33 -0.78 -6.09
CA VAL A 176 -13.18 -0.92 -5.21
C VAL A 176 -12.46 0.41 -5.06
N ARG A 177 -12.34 0.90 -3.82
CA ARG A 177 -11.57 2.10 -3.50
C ARG A 177 -11.22 2.15 -2.02
N VAL A 178 -10.24 2.98 -1.69
CA VAL A 178 -9.97 3.42 -0.31
C VAL A 178 -10.45 4.86 -0.20
N PRO A 179 -11.57 5.18 0.48
CA PRO A 179 -12.03 6.57 0.61
C PRO A 179 -11.10 7.42 1.48
N GLY A 180 -10.46 6.80 2.47
CA GLY A 180 -9.55 7.47 3.37
C GLY A 180 -8.87 6.49 4.33
N PHE A 181 -7.86 7.00 5.01
CA PHE A 181 -7.14 6.29 6.05
C PHE A 181 -6.77 7.22 7.20
N GLU A 182 -6.43 6.63 8.34
CA GLU A 182 -5.98 7.31 9.54
C GLU A 182 -4.57 6.87 9.89
N LEU A 183 -3.68 7.84 10.05
CA LEU A 183 -2.31 7.63 10.51
C LEU A 183 -2.28 7.74 12.04
N GLY A 184 -1.64 6.77 12.68
CA GLY A 184 -1.37 6.78 14.11
C GLY A 184 0.12 6.58 14.40
N GLY A 185 0.50 6.57 15.68
CA GLY A 185 1.89 6.43 16.13
C GLY A 185 2.42 7.67 16.83
N ALA A 186 3.70 7.66 17.21
CA ALA A 186 4.35 8.76 17.93
C ALA A 186 4.34 10.07 17.13
N ALA A 187 4.40 10.00 15.80
CA ALA A 187 4.28 11.18 14.93
C ALA A 187 2.84 11.73 14.86
N PHE A 188 1.82 10.91 15.17
CA PHE A 188 0.40 11.25 15.08
C PHE A 188 -0.36 10.80 16.34
N PRO A 189 -0.06 11.35 17.53
CA PRO A 189 -0.59 10.85 18.81
C PRO A 189 -2.10 11.04 18.98
N GLY A 190 -2.73 11.93 18.21
CA GLY A 190 -4.18 12.13 18.18
C GLY A 190 -4.87 11.54 16.95
N GLY A 191 -4.15 10.76 16.14
CA GLY A 191 -4.61 10.34 14.82
C GLY A 191 -4.54 11.46 13.78
N LYS A 192 -4.39 11.10 12.51
CA LYS A 192 -4.50 12.02 11.38
C LYS A 192 -5.27 11.35 10.25
N THR A 193 -6.48 11.83 9.99
CA THR A 193 -7.26 11.38 8.84
C THR A 193 -6.73 12.01 7.55
N VAL A 194 -6.66 11.18 6.50
CA VAL A 194 -6.33 11.54 5.13
C VAL A 194 -7.43 10.99 4.23
N GLU A 195 -8.16 11.88 3.56
CA GLU A 195 -9.17 11.50 2.57
C GLU A 195 -8.49 11.33 1.21
N THR A 196 -8.70 10.22 0.51
CA THR A 196 -8.02 9.99 -0.76
C THR A 196 -8.44 10.97 -1.85
N ALA A 197 -9.66 11.48 -1.77
CA ALA A 197 -10.15 12.57 -2.63
C ALA A 197 -9.37 13.89 -2.49
N SER A 198 -8.56 14.06 -1.43
CA SER A 198 -7.68 15.25 -1.31
C SER A 198 -6.48 15.17 -2.26
N PHE A 199 -5.98 13.97 -2.56
CA PHE A 199 -4.73 13.77 -3.29
C PHE A 199 -4.89 12.99 -4.62
N LEU A 200 -6.06 12.42 -4.91
CA LEU A 200 -6.31 11.66 -6.13
C LEU A 200 -6.98 12.45 -7.26
#